data_AF-A0A0S8KEC1-F1
#
_entry.id   AF-A0A0S8KEC1-F1
#
_cell.length_a   1.000
_cell.length_b   1.000
_cell.length_c   1.000
_cell.angle_alpha   90.00
_cell.angle_beta   90.00
_cell.angle_gamma   90.00
#
_symmetry.space_group_name_H-M   'P 1'
#
loop_
_entity.id
_entity.type
_entity.pdbx_description
1 polymer ?
#
loop_
_entity_poly.entity_id
_entity_poly.type
_entity_poly.pdbx_seq_one_letter_code
_entity_poly.pdbx_strand_id
1 'polypeptide(L)'
;MLRLHLDTDLGGDIDALTCAIALGWNEGVELSEIPLRLEIREGWLQQTVDERGTPKRVVTRADGERFNEFWLHTVVRENVVMPVPRP
;
A
#
# COMPACT_ATOMS: atom_id res chain seq x y z
N MET A 1 20.32 -4.91 11.35
CA MET A 1 18.95 -5.45 11.26
C MET A 1 18.10 -4.37 10.61
N LEU A 2 17.56 -4.62 9.42
CA LEU A 2 16.68 -3.66 8.74
C LEU A 2 15.26 -3.83 9.30
N ARG A 3 14.66 -2.74 9.79
CA ARG A 3 13.27 -2.73 10.28
C ARG A 3 12.43 -2.10 9.18
N LEU A 4 11.61 -2.91 8.51
CA LEU A 4 10.70 -2.47 7.47
C LEU A 4 9.38 -2.06 8.13
N HIS A 5 8.99 -0.79 8.05
CA HIS A 5 7.69 -0.32 8.48
C HIS A 5 6.81 -0.19 7.24
N LEU A 6 6.13 -1.29 6.89
CA LEU A 6 5.30 -1.41 5.68
C LEU A 6 4.35 -0.21 5.48
N ASP A 7 3.85 0.36 6.58
CA ASP A 7 2.79 1.38 6.57
C ASP A 7 3.32 2.83 6.67
N THR A 8 4.62 3.05 6.82
CA THR A 8 5.20 4.40 6.91
C THR A 8 6.29 4.66 5.90
N ASP A 9 6.90 3.62 5.35
CA ASP A 9 8.02 3.74 4.41
C ASP A 9 7.57 4.20 3.01
N LEU A 10 6.29 4.03 2.66
CA LEU A 10 5.75 4.38 1.33
C LEU A 10 5.07 5.75 1.27
N GLY A 11 4.65 6.34 2.40
CA GLY A 11 3.97 7.64 2.48
C GLY A 11 2.74 7.76 1.57
N GLY A 12 1.53 7.61 2.11
CA GLY A 12 0.29 7.75 1.31
C GLY A 12 -0.91 7.01 1.90
N ASP A 13 -1.98 6.93 1.11
CA ASP A 13 -3.20 6.16 1.47
C ASP A 13 -2.99 4.67 1.17
N ILE A 14 -2.45 3.96 2.16
CA ILE A 14 -2.01 2.56 2.04
C ILE A 14 -3.19 1.60 1.89
N ASP A 15 -4.33 1.91 2.52
CA ASP A 15 -5.53 1.09 2.41
C ASP A 15 -6.09 1.18 0.98
N ALA A 16 -6.18 2.39 0.43
CA ALA A 16 -6.59 2.60 -0.95
C ALA A 16 -5.64 1.92 -1.96
N LEU A 17 -4.32 2.02 -1.74
CA LEU A 17 -3.31 1.35 -2.56
C LEU A 17 -3.48 -0.18 -2.50
N THR A 18 -3.70 -0.73 -1.31
CA THR A 18 -3.94 -2.17 -1.12
C THR A 18 -5.19 -2.62 -1.87
N CYS A 19 -6.28 -1.86 -1.78
CA CYS A 19 -7.50 -2.14 -2.55
C CYS A 19 -7.26 -2.09 -4.06
N ALA A 20 -6.53 -1.08 -4.57
CA ALA A 20 -6.21 -0.98 -5.98
C ALA A 20 -5.43 -2.21 -6.49
N ILE A 21 -4.40 -2.63 -5.75
CA ILE A 21 -3.62 -3.84 -6.10
C ILE A 21 -4.50 -5.08 -6.06
N ALA A 22 -5.34 -5.24 -5.04
CA ALA A 22 -6.28 -6.36 -4.93
C ALA A 22 -7.29 -6.41 -6.08
N LEU A 23 -7.68 -5.24 -6.62
CA LEU A 23 -8.53 -5.10 -7.80
C LEU A 23 -7.77 -5.27 -9.13
N GLY A 24 -6.46 -5.54 -9.09
CA GLY A 24 -5.64 -5.87 -10.25
C GLY A 24 -4.77 -4.73 -10.79
N TRP A 25 -4.68 -3.60 -10.08
CA TRP A 25 -3.76 -2.52 -10.47
C TRP A 25 -2.31 -2.91 -10.21
N ASN A 26 -1.57 -3.23 -11.28
CA ASN A 26 -0.18 -3.71 -11.21
C ASN A 26 0.83 -2.79 -11.93
N GLU A 27 0.36 -1.78 -12.65
CA GLU A 27 1.17 -0.99 -13.60
C GLU A 27 2.08 0.06 -12.95
N GLY A 28 1.85 0.34 -11.66
CA GLY A 28 2.59 1.35 -10.89
C GLY A 28 3.19 0.81 -9.59
N VAL A 29 3.31 -0.52 -9.43
CA VAL A 29 3.81 -1.13 -8.19
C VAL A 29 4.92 -2.13 -8.48
N GLU A 30 5.93 -2.15 -7.61
CA GLU A 30 6.98 -3.17 -7.61
C GLU A 30 6.77 -4.10 -6.42
N LEU A 31 6.77 -5.41 -6.70
CA LEU A 31 6.63 -6.45 -5.69
C LEU A 31 7.91 -7.28 -5.63
N SER A 32 8.50 -7.37 -4.44
CA SER A 32 9.67 -8.22 -4.18
C SER A 32 9.31 -9.33 -3.19
N GLU A 33 9.91 -10.51 -3.35
CA GLU A 33 9.88 -11.52 -2.30
C GLU A 33 10.93 -11.20 -1.24
N ILE A 34 10.47 -10.92 -0.02
CA ILE A 34 11.34 -10.60 1.11
C ILE A 34 11.09 -11.64 2.20
N PRO A 35 12.14 -12.31 2.71
CA PRO A 35 11.98 -13.24 3.81
C PRO A 35 11.81 -12.46 5.12
N LEU A 36 10.67 -12.67 5.77
CA LEU A 36 10.24 -11.90 6.93
C LEU A 36 10.00 -12.81 8.13
N ARG A 37 10.43 -12.34 9.31
CA ARG A 37 10.11 -12.93 10.60
C ARG A 37 9.18 -11.99 11.36
N LEU A 38 8.08 -12.54 11.86
CA LEU A 38 7.13 -11.84 12.73
C LEU A 38 7.29 -12.36 14.16
N GLU A 39 7.38 -11.46 15.13
CA GLU A 39 7.57 -11.80 16.53
C GLU A 39 6.90 -10.76 17.43
N ILE A 40 6.27 -11.20 18.52
CA ILE A 40 5.80 -10.30 19.57
C ILE A 40 6.98 -10.01 20.51
N ARG A 41 7.42 -8.76 20.59
CA ARG A 41 8.48 -8.30 21.49
C ARG A 41 7.95 -7.16 22.34
N GLU A 42 8.05 -7.30 23.65
CA GLU A 42 7.59 -6.28 24.61
C GLU A 42 6.11 -5.88 24.40
N GLY A 43 5.28 -6.84 23.99
CA GLY A 43 3.86 -6.62 23.69
C GLY A 43 3.56 -6.08 22.29
N TRP A 44 4.58 -5.79 21.47
CA TRP A 44 4.41 -5.27 20.11
C TRP A 44 4.70 -6.33 19.05
N LEU A 45 3.85 -6.44 18.03
CA LEU A 45 4.16 -7.22 16.83
C LEU A 45 5.26 -6.50 16.04
N GLN A 46 6.40 -7.16 15.86
CA GLN A 46 7.51 -6.66 15.06
C GLN A 46 7.69 -7.55 13.85
N GLN A 47 7.92 -6.92 12.70
CA GLN A 47 8.30 -7.57 11.47
C GLN A 47 9.71 -7.16 11.07
N THR A 48 10.57 -8.14 10.78
CA THR A 48 11.97 -7.89 10.44
C THR A 48 12.42 -8.75 9.26
N VAL A 49 13.34 -8.21 8.45
CA VAL A 49 14.00 -8.99 7.39
C VAL A 49 14.95 -10.00 8.04
N ASP A 50 14.78 -11.27 7.71
CA ASP A 50 15.55 -12.40 8.24
C ASP A 50 15.65 -13.46 7.13
N GLU A 51 16.86 -13.90 6.78
CA GLU A 51 17.10 -14.90 5.73
C GLU A 51 16.40 -16.24 6.01
N ARG A 52 16.11 -16.54 7.28
CA ARG A 52 15.37 -17.74 7.72
C ARG A 52 13.88 -17.47 7.88
N GLY A 53 13.44 -16.25 7.59
CA GLY A 53 12.04 -15.84 7.61
C GLY A 53 11.21 -16.54 6.55
N THR A 54 9.89 -16.38 6.63
CA THR A 54 8.99 -16.86 5.57
C THR A 54 8.97 -15.84 4.44
N PRO A 55 9.22 -16.23 3.17
CA PRO A 55 9.08 -15.34 2.03
C PRO A 55 7.66 -14.76 1.95
N LYS A 56 7.57 -13.44 1.79
CA LYS A 56 6.34 -12.71 1.53
C LYS A 56 6.52 -11.80 0.34
N ARG A 57 5.48 -11.65 -0.48
CA ARG A 57 5.43 -10.63 -1.53
C ARG A 57 5.14 -9.29 -0.87
N VAL A 58 6.05 -8.35 -1.01
CA VAL A 58 5.99 -7.02 -0.39
C VAL A 58 6.05 -5.96 -1.47
N VAL A 59 5.21 -4.93 -1.36
CA VAL A 59 5.32 -3.73 -2.21
C VAL A 59 6.54 -2.96 -1.76
N THR A 60 7.54 -2.84 -2.63
CA THR A 60 8.81 -2.15 -2.34
C THR A 60 8.87 -0.76 -2.98
N ARG A 61 8.01 -0.52 -3.98
CA ARG A 61 7.88 0.77 -4.65
C ARG A 61 6.46 0.95 -5.18
N ALA A 62 5.95 2.17 -5.11
CA ALA A 62 4.71 2.58 -5.77
C ALA A 62 4.92 3.91 -6.50
N ASP A 63 4.31 4.06 -7.67
CA ASP A 63 4.20 5.31 -8.40
C ASP A 63 2.99 6.07 -7.87
N GLY A 64 3.24 7.06 -7.01
CA GLY A 64 2.18 7.83 -6.35
C GLY A 64 1.35 8.69 -7.30
N GLU A 65 1.94 9.20 -8.39
CA GLU A 65 1.22 10.05 -9.34
C GLU A 65 0.25 9.21 -10.17
N ARG A 66 0.73 8.07 -10.71
CA ARG A 66 -0.12 7.11 -11.42
C ARG A 66 -1.19 6.51 -10.53
N PHE A 67 -0.85 6.19 -9.28
CA PHE A 67 -1.83 5.70 -8.31
C PHE A 67 -2.94 6.74 -8.10
N ASN A 68 -2.58 8.01 -7.88
CA ASN A 68 -3.53 9.07 -7.63
C ASN A 68 -4.49 9.28 -8.82
N GLU A 69 -3.97 9.30 -10.05
CA GLU A 69 -4.80 9.40 -11.26
C GLU A 69 -5.76 8.20 -11.37
N PHE A 70 -5.23 6.98 -11.24
CA PHE A 70 -6.02 5.75 -11.28
C PHE A 70 -7.12 5.73 -10.22
N TRP A 71 -6.75 6.05 -8.98
CA TRP A 71 -7.64 5.98 -7.83
C TRP A 71 -8.76 7.01 -7.92
N LEU A 72 -8.43 8.27 -8.21
CA LEU A 72 -9.43 9.32 -8.42
C LEU A 72 -10.41 8.93 -9.52
N HIS A 73 -9.91 8.46 -10.66
CA HIS A 73 -10.77 8.02 -11.75
C HIS A 73 -11.64 6.81 -11.35
N THR A 74 -11.14 5.91 -10.50
CA THR A 74 -11.89 4.75 -10.01
C THR A 74 -13.01 5.16 -9.06
N VAL A 75 -12.75 6.03 -8.08
CA VAL A 75 -13.71 6.38 -7.02
C VAL A 75 -14.63 7.55 -7.36
N VAL A 76 -14.23 8.44 -8.28
CA VAL A 76 -15.04 9.60 -8.70
C VAL A 76 -16.01 9.23 -9.82
N ARG A 77 -15.81 8.09 -10.52
CA ARG A 77 -16.69 7.64 -11.62
C ARG A 77 -18.18 7.51 -11.24
N GLU A 78 -18.52 7.43 -9.95
CA GLU A 78 -19.91 7.45 -9.47
C GLU A 78 -20.34 8.75 -8.75
N ASN A 79 -19.44 9.70 -8.52
CA ASN A 79 -19.72 10.94 -7.78
C ASN A 79 -19.62 12.17 -8.69
N VAL A 80 -20.56 12.31 -9.62
CA VAL A 80 -20.92 13.65 -10.11
C VAL A 80 -21.63 14.35 -8.96
N VAL A 81 -20.88 15.03 -8.11
CA VAL A 81 -21.45 16.00 -7.16
C VAL A 81 -21.94 17.17 -7.99
N MET A 82 -23.23 17.17 -8.31
CA MET A 82 -23.86 18.33 -8.93
C MET A 82 -23.64 19.54 -8.01
N PRO A 83 -23.12 20.67 -8.53
CA PRO A 83 -22.96 21.86 -7.70
C PRO A 83 -24.32 22.28 -7.16
N VAL A 84 -24.48 22.29 -5.83
CA VAL A 84 -25.66 22.84 -5.17
C VAL A 84 -25.67 24.34 -5.48
N PRO A 85 -26.73 24.89 -6.11
CA PRO A 85 -26.82 26.33 -6.34
C PRO A 85 -26.77 27.04 -4.98
N ARG A 86 -25.86 28.00 -4.84
CA ARG A 86 -25.90 28.90 -3.68
C ARG A 86 -27.13 29.82 -3.80
N PRO A 87 -27.86 30.07 -2.69
CA PRO A 87 -29.01 30.97 -2.68
C PRO A 87 -28.60 32.42 -3.00
#